data_AF-A0A2V8J7Y8-F1
#
_entry.id   AF-A0A2V8J7Y8-F1
#
_cell.length_a   1.000
_cell.length_b   1.000
_cell.length_c   1.000
_cell.angle_alpha   90.00
_cell.angle_beta   90.00
_cell.angle_gamma   90.00
#
_symmetry.space_group_name_H-M   'P 1'
#
loop_
_entity.id
_entity.type
_entity.pdbx_description
1 polymer ?
#
loop_
_entity_poly.entity_id
_entity_poly.type
_entity_poly.pdbx_seq_one_letter_code
_entity_poly.pdbx_strand_id
1 'polypeptide(L)'
;MRLTGIAIWLAAGTLAGVVPAGAQTPPYLERVSRGRDVTPAYEGWRRNPDGTFAMYFGYLNRNYQEELDIPIGPDNNVDPGGDRGQPTHFYPRRNRFLFTVVVPKDWGLERKVVWSLTVRGKTNTAKGWLQPEWEINDEIVMMNTGGGADLRNKPPVITGPAAQTITLPNTLTLTAVARDDGRPNPKRVAVDPEGNPVGGQGLSLRWIFYRGPAGATLEPATAVVGYEKPVEATATVRFKSAGVYVLRAIASDGSLESFHDVTVTVK
;
A
#
# COMPACT_ATOMS: atom_id res chain seq x y z
N MET A 1 52.78 -23.44 73.60
CA MET A 1 52.44 -24.89 73.61
C MET A 1 51.09 -25.03 72.92
N ARG A 2 51.00 -25.88 71.89
CA ARG A 2 49.76 -26.36 71.21
C ARG A 2 49.04 -25.32 70.32
N LEU A 3 48.46 -25.64 69.17
CA LEU A 3 48.57 -26.74 68.20
C LEU A 3 47.84 -26.22 66.95
N THR A 4 48.38 -26.51 65.77
CA THR A 4 47.76 -26.31 64.45
C THR A 4 46.42 -27.06 64.33
N GLY A 5 45.45 -26.43 63.68
CA GLY A 5 44.17 -27.03 63.31
C GLY A 5 43.64 -26.43 62.01
N ILE A 6 43.93 -27.11 60.89
CA ILE A 6 43.42 -26.83 59.55
C ILE A 6 41.96 -27.32 59.49
N ALA A 7 41.04 -26.47 59.05
CA ALA A 7 39.69 -26.87 58.64
C ALA A 7 39.50 -26.57 57.15
N ILE A 8 39.48 -27.63 56.37
CA ILE A 8 39.10 -27.69 54.96
C ILE A 8 37.58 -27.55 54.89
N TRP A 9 37.06 -26.63 54.09
CA TRP A 9 35.68 -26.66 53.62
C TRP A 9 35.64 -26.87 52.11
N LEU A 10 34.94 -27.96 51.73
CA LEU A 10 34.72 -28.43 50.38
C LEU A 10 33.92 -27.41 49.54
N ALA A 11 34.35 -27.23 48.30
CA ALA A 11 33.57 -26.66 47.22
C ALA A 11 32.50 -27.66 46.75
N ALA A 12 31.25 -27.22 46.67
CA ALA A 12 30.21 -27.85 45.86
C ALA A 12 29.74 -26.83 44.83
N GLY A 13 30.27 -26.93 43.61
CA GLY A 13 29.84 -26.13 42.48
C GLY A 13 28.62 -26.75 41.81
N THR A 14 27.50 -26.01 41.78
CA THR A 14 26.38 -26.28 40.87
C THR A 14 26.42 -25.22 39.76
N LEU A 15 26.96 -25.58 38.59
CA LEU A 15 26.77 -24.85 37.35
C LEU A 15 25.36 -25.16 36.84
N ALA A 16 24.40 -24.28 37.12
CA ALA A 16 23.11 -24.29 36.42
C ALA A 16 23.34 -23.71 35.01
N GLY A 17 23.40 -24.59 34.01
CA GLY A 17 23.39 -24.20 32.61
C GLY A 17 22.04 -23.58 32.26
N VAL A 18 21.98 -22.25 32.18
CA VAL A 18 20.84 -21.55 31.58
C VAL A 18 20.94 -21.77 30.07
N VAL A 19 20.12 -22.66 29.53
CA VAL A 19 19.86 -22.69 28.09
C VAL A 19 19.06 -21.43 27.77
N PRO A 20 19.56 -20.49 26.95
CA PRO A 20 18.73 -19.39 26.52
C PRO A 20 17.61 -19.97 25.68
N ALA A 21 16.36 -19.79 26.14
CA ALA A 21 15.19 -20.02 25.32
C ALA A 21 15.32 -19.12 24.08
N GLY A 22 15.63 -19.71 22.93
CA GLY A 22 15.60 -19.00 21.66
C GLY A 22 14.19 -18.46 21.49
N ALA A 23 14.04 -17.13 21.51
CA ALA A 23 12.76 -16.49 21.21
C ALA A 23 12.39 -16.88 19.77
N GLN A 24 11.49 -17.85 19.61
CA GLN A 24 10.84 -18.07 18.32
C GLN A 24 10.05 -16.82 18.01
N THR A 25 10.49 -16.07 17.00
CA THR A 25 9.70 -14.99 16.44
C THR A 25 8.35 -15.60 16.03
N PRO A 26 7.21 -15.10 16.54
CA PRO A 26 5.90 -15.51 16.09
C PRO A 26 5.88 -15.60 14.56
N PRO A 27 5.26 -16.63 13.94
CA PRO A 27 5.27 -16.83 12.49
C PRO A 27 4.73 -15.64 11.68
N TYR A 28 4.03 -14.68 12.33
CA TYR A 28 3.60 -13.42 11.73
C TYR A 28 4.66 -12.31 11.72
N LEU A 29 5.72 -12.43 12.53
CA LEU A 29 6.84 -11.49 12.60
C LEU A 29 8.01 -11.88 11.69
N GLU A 30 7.92 -12.99 10.96
CA GLU A 30 8.94 -13.40 10.01
C GLU A 30 8.97 -12.43 8.83
N ARG A 31 9.91 -11.48 8.85
CA ARG A 31 10.14 -10.51 7.77
C ARG A 31 10.82 -11.21 6.61
N VAL A 32 10.06 -11.94 5.80
CA VAL A 32 10.58 -12.56 4.59
C VAL A 32 10.78 -11.48 3.52
N SER A 33 12.03 -11.25 3.12
CA SER A 33 12.36 -10.18 2.16
C SER A 33 11.76 -10.39 0.78
N ARG A 34 11.70 -11.65 0.30
CA ARG A 34 11.32 -12.03 -1.08
C ARG A 34 10.67 -13.42 -1.14
N GLY A 35 10.04 -13.76 -2.27
CA GLY A 35 9.58 -15.12 -2.58
C GLY A 35 8.15 -15.44 -2.11
N ARG A 36 7.47 -14.48 -1.47
CA ARG A 36 6.06 -14.60 -1.10
C ARG A 36 5.16 -14.07 -2.22
N ASP A 37 3.93 -14.56 -2.23
CA ASP A 37 2.81 -14.16 -3.07
C ASP A 37 2.14 -12.84 -2.61
N VAL A 38 1.19 -12.37 -3.42
CA VAL A 38 0.33 -11.22 -3.14
C VAL A 38 -1.06 -11.70 -2.76
N THR A 39 -1.63 -11.15 -1.69
CA THR A 39 -3.00 -11.43 -1.27
C THR A 39 -3.88 -10.23 -1.61
N PRO A 40 -4.81 -10.34 -2.60
CA PRO A 40 -5.79 -9.31 -2.86
C PRO A 40 -6.77 -9.20 -1.69
N ALA A 41 -7.38 -8.03 -1.53
CA ALA A 41 -8.32 -7.71 -0.47
C ALA A 41 -9.50 -6.93 -1.03
N TYR A 42 -10.70 -7.29 -0.58
CA TYR A 42 -11.89 -6.47 -0.76
C TYR A 42 -11.99 -5.51 0.42
N GLU A 43 -12.12 -4.23 0.13
CA GLU A 43 -12.06 -3.16 1.13
C GLU A 43 -13.45 -2.57 1.42
N GLY A 44 -14.49 -3.02 0.70
CA GLY A 44 -15.88 -2.58 0.85
C GLY A 44 -16.45 -1.90 -0.39
N TRP A 45 -17.67 -1.37 -0.27
CA TRP A 45 -18.35 -0.69 -1.38
C TRP A 45 -19.02 0.62 -0.96
N ARG A 46 -19.29 1.49 -1.94
CA ARG A 46 -20.06 2.73 -1.81
C ARG A 46 -21.10 2.85 -2.91
N ARG A 47 -22.24 3.47 -2.60
CA ARG A 47 -23.22 3.90 -3.62
C ARG A 47 -22.76 5.22 -4.25
N ASN A 48 -22.82 5.30 -5.58
CA ASN A 48 -22.57 6.52 -6.34
C ASN A 48 -23.87 7.34 -6.51
N PRO A 49 -23.79 8.67 -6.76
CA PRO A 49 -24.97 9.52 -6.95
C PRO A 49 -25.89 9.09 -8.10
N ASP A 50 -25.34 8.45 -9.14
CA ASP A 50 -26.09 7.92 -10.28
C ASP A 50 -26.78 6.56 -9.99
N GLY A 51 -26.64 6.05 -8.77
CA GLY A 51 -27.21 4.79 -8.30
C GLY A 51 -26.34 3.55 -8.57
N THR A 52 -25.22 3.69 -9.30
CA THR A 52 -24.23 2.61 -9.44
C THR A 52 -23.49 2.37 -8.13
N PHE A 53 -22.68 1.31 -8.07
CA PHE A 53 -21.88 0.99 -6.88
C PHE A 53 -20.40 0.89 -7.21
N ALA A 54 -19.57 1.51 -6.38
CA ALA A 54 -18.12 1.42 -6.41
C ALA A 54 -17.65 0.34 -5.43
N MET A 55 -17.01 -0.73 -5.92
CA MET A 55 -16.35 -1.75 -5.08
C MET A 55 -14.86 -1.49 -5.01
N TYR A 56 -14.32 -1.36 -3.81
CA TYR A 56 -12.92 -0.99 -3.56
C TYR A 56 -12.07 -2.21 -3.26
N PHE A 57 -10.88 -2.25 -3.85
CA PHE A 57 -9.93 -3.34 -3.71
C PHE A 57 -8.55 -2.82 -3.35
N GLY A 58 -7.84 -3.59 -2.54
CA GLY A 58 -6.46 -3.36 -2.16
C GLY A 58 -5.71 -4.69 -2.12
N TYR A 59 -4.46 -4.69 -1.71
CA TYR A 59 -3.69 -5.94 -1.58
C TYR A 59 -2.66 -5.85 -0.47
N LEU A 60 -2.19 -7.01 -0.02
CA LEU A 60 -0.96 -7.16 0.75
C LEU A 60 0.08 -7.91 -0.09
N ASN A 61 1.14 -7.21 -0.49
CA ASN A 61 2.34 -7.87 -0.97
C ASN A 61 3.11 -8.32 0.29
N ARG A 62 3.22 -9.63 0.46
CA ARG A 62 3.76 -10.24 1.68
C ARG A 62 5.28 -10.18 1.75
N ASN A 63 5.94 -9.68 0.70
CA ASN A 63 7.36 -9.41 0.68
C ASN A 63 7.67 -8.07 1.34
N TYR A 64 8.87 -7.95 1.90
CA TYR A 64 9.37 -6.68 2.45
C TYR A 64 10.19 -5.86 1.44
N GLN A 65 10.81 -6.50 0.44
CA GLN A 65 11.66 -5.83 -0.55
C GLN A 65 11.27 -6.15 -1.99
N GLU A 66 10.67 -7.31 -2.24
CA GLU A 66 10.30 -7.69 -3.61
C GLU A 66 9.03 -6.99 -4.08
N GLU A 67 9.19 -6.17 -5.11
CA GLU A 67 8.14 -5.75 -6.02
C GLU A 67 7.85 -6.85 -7.04
N LEU A 68 6.60 -6.95 -7.48
CA LEU A 68 6.17 -7.93 -8.47
C LEU A 68 5.47 -7.24 -9.63
N ASP A 69 5.81 -7.64 -10.86
CA ASP A 69 5.06 -7.28 -12.06
C ASP A 69 4.18 -8.47 -12.47
N ILE A 70 2.86 -8.30 -12.43
CA ILE A 70 1.88 -9.32 -12.81
C ILE A 70 0.95 -8.70 -13.86
N PRO A 71 1.22 -8.93 -15.17
CA PRO A 71 0.40 -8.38 -16.25
C PRO A 71 -1.07 -8.81 -16.17
N ILE A 72 -1.97 -8.00 -16.71
CA ILE A 72 -3.38 -8.38 -16.85
C ILE A 72 -3.49 -9.66 -17.67
N GLY A 73 -4.23 -10.65 -17.16
CA GLY A 73 -4.34 -11.96 -17.78
C GLY A 73 -4.74 -13.03 -16.78
N PRO A 74 -4.54 -14.32 -17.08
CA PRO A 74 -4.94 -15.43 -16.21
C PRO A 74 -4.41 -15.34 -14.78
N ASP A 75 -3.22 -14.77 -14.60
CA ASP A 75 -2.57 -14.61 -13.29
C ASP A 75 -2.93 -13.29 -12.58
N ASN A 76 -3.63 -12.37 -13.24
CA ASN A 76 -4.15 -11.13 -12.68
C ASN A 76 -5.45 -10.73 -13.38
N ASN A 77 -6.55 -11.34 -12.93
CA ASN A 77 -7.84 -11.28 -13.60
C ASN A 77 -8.92 -10.75 -12.65
N VAL A 78 -9.78 -9.87 -13.16
CA VAL A 78 -11.02 -9.49 -12.48
C VAL A 78 -12.20 -10.08 -13.24
N ASP A 79 -12.97 -10.94 -12.57
CA ASP A 79 -14.20 -11.49 -13.09
C ASP A 79 -15.42 -10.77 -12.48
N PRO A 80 -16.40 -10.33 -13.27
CA PRO A 80 -16.41 -10.30 -14.73
C PRO A 80 -15.58 -9.14 -15.31
N GLY A 81 -15.07 -9.35 -16.53
CA GLY A 81 -14.60 -8.26 -17.41
C GLY A 81 -13.09 -8.18 -17.66
N GLY A 82 -12.27 -9.04 -17.07
CA GLY A 82 -10.83 -9.10 -17.34
C GLY A 82 -10.09 -7.87 -16.80
N ASP A 83 -9.87 -6.88 -17.67
CA ASP A 83 -9.30 -5.58 -17.28
C ASP A 83 -10.39 -4.67 -16.72
N ARG A 84 -10.28 -4.39 -15.42
CA ARG A 84 -11.18 -3.52 -14.67
C ARG A 84 -10.39 -2.44 -13.91
N GLY A 85 -9.17 -2.13 -14.37
CA GLY A 85 -8.33 -1.10 -13.77
C GLY A 85 -7.40 -1.58 -12.65
N GLN A 86 -7.27 -2.89 -12.43
CA GLN A 86 -6.38 -3.46 -11.41
C GLN A 86 -4.89 -3.17 -11.71
N PRO A 87 -4.02 -3.06 -10.67
CA PRO A 87 -2.58 -2.80 -10.86
C PRO A 87 -1.91 -3.92 -11.64
N THR A 88 -0.82 -3.60 -12.35
CA THR A 88 0.12 -4.62 -12.88
C THR A 88 1.46 -4.61 -12.17
N HIS A 89 1.73 -3.61 -11.34
CA HIS A 89 2.92 -3.52 -10.53
C HIS A 89 2.55 -3.47 -9.04
N PHE A 90 3.18 -4.32 -8.24
CA PHE A 90 2.81 -4.59 -6.86
C PHE A 90 3.95 -4.22 -5.91
N TYR A 91 3.91 -2.98 -5.41
CA TYR A 91 4.77 -2.52 -4.32
C TYR A 91 4.65 -3.39 -3.07
N PRO A 92 5.72 -3.51 -2.26
CA PRO A 92 5.68 -4.26 -1.01
C PRO A 92 4.59 -3.76 -0.05
N ARG A 93 4.26 -4.60 0.93
CA ARG A 93 3.36 -4.26 2.04
C ARG A 93 1.91 -4.01 1.61
N ARG A 94 1.12 -3.42 2.52
CA ARG A 94 -0.31 -3.21 2.35
C ARG A 94 -0.56 -1.96 1.51
N ASN A 95 -1.35 -2.11 0.47
CA ASN A 95 -1.85 -1.02 -0.37
C ASN A 95 -3.38 -1.11 -0.33
N ARG A 96 -4.03 -0.26 0.46
CA ARG A 96 -5.49 -0.27 0.68
C ARG A 96 -6.20 0.59 -0.36
N PHE A 97 -7.47 0.31 -0.62
CA PHE A 97 -8.35 1.14 -1.47
C PHE A 97 -7.73 1.56 -2.82
N LEU A 98 -6.86 0.71 -3.37
CA LEU A 98 -5.97 1.06 -4.46
C LEU A 98 -6.73 1.19 -5.79
N PHE A 99 -7.75 0.39 -6.04
CA PHE A 99 -8.56 0.54 -7.25
C PHE A 99 -10.01 0.17 -7.01
N THR A 100 -10.85 0.62 -7.93
CA THR A 100 -12.30 0.52 -7.81
C THR A 100 -12.89 -0.12 -9.04
N VAL A 101 -13.86 -1.02 -8.83
CA VAL A 101 -14.68 -1.60 -9.89
C VAL A 101 -16.10 -1.06 -9.73
N VAL A 102 -16.59 -0.33 -10.73
CA VAL A 102 -17.98 0.16 -10.75
C VAL A 102 -18.90 -0.91 -11.32
N VAL A 103 -19.97 -1.24 -10.58
CA VAL A 103 -21.02 -2.16 -11.01
C VAL A 103 -22.36 -1.44 -11.17
N PRO A 104 -23.25 -1.92 -12.07
CA PRO A 104 -24.57 -1.31 -12.32
C PRO A 104 -25.48 -1.25 -11.09
N LYS A 105 -26.47 -0.36 -11.13
CA LYS A 105 -27.48 -0.19 -10.07
C LYS A 105 -28.36 -1.43 -9.82
N ASP A 106 -28.48 -2.31 -10.80
CA ASP A 106 -29.24 -3.57 -10.77
C ASP A 106 -28.34 -4.80 -10.53
N TRP A 107 -27.12 -4.60 -9.98
CA TRP A 107 -26.18 -5.69 -9.70
C TRP A 107 -26.73 -6.79 -8.78
N GLY A 108 -27.54 -6.45 -7.78
CA GLY A 108 -28.08 -7.41 -6.82
C GLY A 108 -27.05 -7.92 -5.80
N LEU A 109 -27.53 -8.57 -4.73
CA LEU A 109 -26.70 -8.95 -3.57
C LEU A 109 -25.91 -10.26 -3.78
N GLU A 110 -26.35 -11.11 -4.71
CA GLU A 110 -25.76 -12.44 -4.96
C GLU A 110 -24.53 -12.39 -5.89
N ARG A 111 -24.46 -11.36 -6.75
CA ARG A 111 -23.38 -11.23 -7.74
C ARG A 111 -22.10 -10.71 -7.10
N LYS A 112 -20.97 -11.20 -7.60
CA LYS A 112 -19.64 -10.90 -7.05
C LYS A 112 -18.71 -10.39 -8.12
N VAL A 113 -17.84 -9.47 -7.74
CA VAL A 113 -16.62 -9.16 -8.48
C VAL A 113 -15.49 -9.95 -7.82
N VAL A 114 -14.78 -10.77 -8.58
CA VAL A 114 -13.69 -11.61 -8.07
C VAL A 114 -12.39 -11.19 -8.69
N TRP A 115 -11.49 -10.61 -7.89
CA TRP A 115 -10.13 -10.34 -8.30
C TRP A 115 -9.22 -11.50 -7.87
N SER A 116 -8.52 -12.09 -8.85
CA SER A 116 -7.63 -13.23 -8.64
C SER A 116 -6.19 -12.86 -9.00
N LEU A 117 -5.26 -13.24 -8.12
CA LEU A 117 -3.82 -13.10 -8.34
C LEU A 117 -3.15 -14.47 -8.18
N THR A 118 -2.43 -14.91 -9.21
CA THR A 118 -1.62 -16.13 -9.18
C THR A 118 -0.15 -15.75 -9.19
N VAL A 119 0.58 -16.16 -8.16
CA VAL A 119 2.02 -15.93 -8.03
C VAL A 119 2.69 -17.24 -7.69
N ARG A 120 3.63 -17.68 -8.55
CA ARG A 120 4.41 -18.92 -8.35
C ARG A 120 3.53 -20.15 -8.10
N GLY A 121 2.49 -20.30 -8.92
CA GLY A 121 1.54 -21.43 -8.85
C GLY A 121 0.52 -21.35 -7.72
N LYS A 122 0.53 -20.28 -6.89
CA LYS A 122 -0.48 -20.07 -5.85
C LYS A 122 -1.43 -18.94 -6.21
N THR A 123 -2.72 -19.24 -6.22
CA THR A 123 -3.79 -18.26 -6.44
C THR A 123 -4.39 -17.77 -5.13
N ASN A 124 -4.49 -16.46 -4.96
CA ASN A 124 -5.29 -15.81 -3.92
C ASN A 124 -6.40 -14.99 -4.58
N THR A 125 -7.55 -14.85 -3.90
CA THR A 125 -8.70 -14.12 -4.45
C THR A 125 -9.33 -13.18 -3.42
N ALA A 126 -9.89 -12.07 -3.92
CA ALA A 126 -10.77 -11.17 -3.18
C ALA A 126 -12.13 -11.14 -3.86
N LYS A 127 -13.19 -11.29 -3.07
CA LYS A 127 -14.57 -11.31 -3.57
C LYS A 127 -15.29 -10.06 -3.05
N GLY A 128 -15.63 -9.14 -3.96
CA GLY A 128 -16.45 -7.98 -3.68
C GLY A 128 -17.92 -8.27 -3.92
N TRP A 129 -18.77 -7.80 -3.00
CA TRP A 129 -20.23 -7.93 -3.04
C TRP A 129 -20.90 -6.76 -2.34
N LEU A 130 -22.21 -6.61 -2.50
CA LEU A 130 -23.00 -5.49 -1.96
C LEU A 130 -23.69 -5.79 -0.62
N GLN A 131 -23.16 -6.73 0.16
CA GLN A 131 -23.70 -7.00 1.50
C GLN A 131 -23.60 -5.73 2.38
N PRO A 132 -24.66 -5.37 3.13
CA PRO A 132 -24.72 -4.11 3.87
C PRO A 132 -23.55 -3.88 4.84
N GLU A 133 -23.03 -4.94 5.45
CA GLU A 133 -21.93 -4.87 6.42
C GLU A 133 -20.59 -4.47 5.77
N TRP A 134 -20.51 -4.54 4.44
CA TRP A 134 -19.36 -4.12 3.65
C TRP A 134 -19.51 -2.72 3.05
N GLU A 135 -20.62 -2.02 3.32
CA GLU A 135 -20.75 -0.62 2.93
C GLU A 135 -19.78 0.22 3.75
N ILE A 136 -19.01 1.05 3.07
CA ILE A 136 -18.02 1.94 3.69
C ILE A 136 -18.39 3.39 3.47
N ASN A 137 -17.92 4.26 4.34
CA ASN A 137 -17.95 5.71 4.17
C ASN A 137 -16.54 6.26 4.48
N ASP A 138 -16.36 7.58 4.43
CA ASP A 138 -15.06 8.18 4.72
C ASP A 138 -14.63 7.92 6.17
N GLU A 139 -15.56 7.92 7.13
CA GLU A 139 -15.28 7.58 8.53
C GLU A 139 -14.64 6.19 8.68
N ILE A 140 -15.24 5.16 8.08
CA ILE A 140 -14.71 3.80 8.12
C ILE A 140 -13.34 3.72 7.45
N VAL A 141 -13.14 4.41 6.32
CA VAL A 141 -11.83 4.47 5.65
C VAL A 141 -10.77 5.09 6.57
N MET A 142 -11.07 6.23 7.20
CA MET A 142 -10.14 6.89 8.13
C MET A 142 -9.80 6.01 9.33
N MET A 143 -10.79 5.31 9.91
CA MET A 143 -10.57 4.37 11.01
C MET A 143 -9.69 3.19 10.58
N ASN A 144 -9.91 2.63 9.39
CA ASN A 144 -9.12 1.53 8.85
C ASN A 144 -7.66 1.94 8.55
N THR A 145 -7.42 3.21 8.24
CA THR A 145 -6.08 3.77 7.97
C THR A 145 -5.32 4.13 9.26
N GLY A 146 -5.98 4.13 10.43
CA GLY A 146 -5.35 4.41 11.73
C GLY A 146 -5.32 5.90 12.11
N GLY A 147 -5.96 6.76 11.31
CA GLY A 147 -6.06 8.20 11.55
C GLY A 147 -6.97 8.57 12.73
N GLY A 148 -7.97 7.73 13.02
CA GLY A 148 -9.14 8.14 13.79
C GLY A 148 -10.12 8.90 12.89
N ALA A 149 -11.37 9.07 13.32
CA ALA A 149 -12.39 9.72 12.51
C ALA A 149 -12.45 11.24 12.76
N ASP A 150 -12.01 12.05 11.81
CA ASP A 150 -12.38 13.48 11.72
C ASP A 150 -13.45 13.62 10.63
N LEU A 151 -14.72 13.66 11.02
CA LEU A 151 -15.85 13.69 10.07
C LEU A 151 -15.89 14.95 9.18
N ARG A 152 -15.11 15.98 9.51
CA ARG A 152 -14.97 17.19 8.69
C ARG A 152 -13.89 17.04 7.62
N ASN A 153 -12.98 16.09 7.78
CA ASN A 153 -11.91 15.83 6.84
C ASN A 153 -12.47 15.55 5.44
N LYS A 154 -11.77 16.05 4.42
CA LYS A 154 -12.06 15.78 3.02
C LYS A 154 -10.79 15.22 2.36
N PRO A 155 -10.94 14.30 1.39
CA PRO A 155 -9.77 13.78 0.71
C PRO A 155 -9.01 14.91 0.02
N PRO A 156 -7.67 14.83 -0.06
CA PRO A 156 -6.87 15.82 -0.78
C PRO A 156 -7.35 16.03 -2.22
N VAL A 157 -7.19 17.22 -2.75
CA VAL A 157 -7.44 17.52 -4.17
C VAL A 157 -6.12 17.52 -4.92
N ILE A 158 -6.05 16.73 -5.99
CA ILE A 158 -4.85 16.58 -6.80
C ILE A 158 -5.06 17.12 -8.22
N THR A 159 -4.02 17.74 -8.77
CA THR A 159 -3.97 18.16 -10.18
C THR A 159 -2.62 17.73 -10.76
N GLY A 160 -2.65 17.06 -11.91
CA GLY A 160 -1.46 16.60 -12.61
C GLY A 160 -1.59 16.77 -14.13
N PRO A 161 -0.63 16.25 -14.90
CA PRO A 161 -0.61 16.40 -16.34
C PRO A 161 -1.67 15.52 -17.01
N ALA A 162 -2.06 15.88 -18.23
CA ALA A 162 -2.90 15.04 -19.08
C ALA A 162 -2.09 13.85 -19.64
N ALA A 163 -2.79 12.92 -20.32
CA ALA A 163 -2.15 11.80 -21.01
C ALA A 163 -1.08 12.28 -22.00
N GLN A 164 0.01 11.52 -22.12
CA GLN A 164 1.16 11.89 -22.92
C GLN A 164 1.53 10.80 -23.91
N THR A 165 2.13 11.21 -25.02
CA THR A 165 2.79 10.31 -25.97
C THR A 165 4.23 10.77 -26.13
N ILE A 166 5.18 9.87 -25.94
CA ILE A 166 6.61 10.16 -26.09
C ILE A 166 7.25 9.20 -27.09
N THR A 167 8.24 9.71 -27.80
CA THR A 167 9.21 8.94 -28.57
C THR A 167 10.57 9.17 -27.91
N LEU A 168 11.51 8.22 -28.03
CA LEU A 168 12.82 8.27 -27.37
C LEU A 168 13.51 9.66 -27.38
N PRO A 169 14.21 10.05 -26.29
CA PRO A 169 14.62 9.21 -25.16
C PRO A 169 13.47 8.88 -24.20
N ASN A 170 13.49 7.63 -23.73
CA ASN A 170 12.51 6.94 -22.88
C ASN A 170 12.38 7.52 -21.44
N THR A 171 12.51 8.83 -21.29
CA THR A 171 12.39 9.52 -20.01
C THR A 171 11.30 10.58 -20.07
N LEU A 172 10.51 10.69 -19.00
CA LEU A 172 9.47 11.70 -18.89
C LEU A 172 9.47 12.31 -17.50
N THR A 173 9.42 13.63 -17.40
CA THR A 173 9.20 14.33 -16.13
C THR A 173 7.72 14.57 -15.92
N LEU A 174 7.20 14.16 -14.77
CA LEU A 174 5.82 14.37 -14.34
C LEU A 174 5.80 15.24 -13.09
N THR A 175 4.91 16.23 -13.06
CA THR A 175 4.70 17.09 -11.89
C THR A 175 3.22 17.12 -11.54
N ALA A 176 2.89 16.85 -10.29
CA ALA A 176 1.54 17.02 -9.75
C ALA A 176 1.57 17.94 -8.53
N VAL A 177 0.45 18.59 -8.28
CA VAL A 177 0.22 19.44 -7.11
C VAL A 177 -0.99 18.92 -6.37
N ALA A 178 -0.88 18.78 -5.05
CA ALA A 178 -1.96 18.43 -4.16
C ALA A 178 -2.27 19.60 -3.21
N ARG A 179 -3.53 19.71 -2.82
CA ARG A 179 -4.03 20.62 -1.78
C ARG A 179 -4.93 19.84 -0.83
N ASP A 180 -5.04 20.34 0.39
CA ASP A 180 -5.76 19.68 1.46
C ASP A 180 -6.50 20.72 2.31
N ASP A 181 -7.51 20.29 3.07
CA ASP A 181 -8.26 21.16 3.98
C ASP A 181 -7.54 21.36 5.35
N GLY A 182 -6.35 20.77 5.50
CA GLY A 182 -5.54 20.81 6.72
C GLY A 182 -5.99 19.78 7.74
N ARG A 183 -6.73 18.74 7.32
CA ARG A 183 -7.24 17.68 8.18
C ARG A 183 -6.75 16.30 7.72
N PRO A 184 -6.67 15.32 8.63
CA PRO A 184 -6.66 15.52 10.08
C PRO A 184 -5.46 16.39 10.50
N ASN A 185 -5.60 17.13 11.60
CA ASN A 185 -4.48 17.87 12.15
C ASN A 185 -3.36 16.86 12.49
N PRO A 186 -2.11 17.04 12.00
CA PRO A 186 -1.03 16.09 12.20
C PRO A 186 -0.88 15.77 13.69
N LYS A 187 -1.01 14.48 14.04
CA LYS A 187 -0.63 14.03 15.38
C LYS A 187 0.84 14.40 15.59
N ARG A 188 1.22 14.84 16.80
CA ARG A 188 2.63 15.12 17.12
C ARG A 188 3.49 13.96 16.63
N VAL A 189 4.57 14.28 15.90
CA VAL A 189 5.59 13.30 15.52
C VAL A 189 6.10 12.66 16.81
N ALA A 190 5.67 11.42 17.08
CA ALA A 190 6.38 10.59 18.03
C ALA A 190 7.69 10.16 17.37
N VAL A 191 8.69 9.81 18.16
CA VAL A 191 9.91 9.20 17.64
C VAL A 191 9.93 7.78 18.20
N ASP A 192 10.06 6.76 17.34
CA ASP A 192 10.25 5.40 17.83
C ASP A 192 11.58 5.25 18.60
N PRO A 193 11.79 4.17 19.36
CA PRO A 193 13.05 3.92 20.06
C PRO A 193 14.28 3.89 19.13
N GLU A 194 14.08 3.71 17.82
CA GLU A 194 15.09 3.70 16.77
C GLU A 194 15.34 5.09 16.14
N GLY A 195 14.67 6.14 16.61
CA GLY A 195 14.87 7.51 16.13
C GLY A 195 14.06 7.90 14.89
N ASN A 196 13.16 7.04 14.41
CA ASN A 196 12.32 7.32 13.25
C ASN A 196 11.08 8.11 13.66
N PRO A 197 10.68 9.12 12.87
CA PRO A 197 9.41 9.81 13.07
C PRO A 197 8.24 8.84 12.87
N VAL A 198 7.41 8.70 13.90
CA VAL A 198 6.16 7.95 13.95
C VAL A 198 4.99 8.92 14.11
N GLY A 199 4.19 9.03 13.05
CA GLY A 199 3.05 9.96 13.01
C GLY A 199 3.44 11.38 12.61
N GLY A 200 2.43 12.20 12.32
CA GLY A 200 2.58 13.60 11.95
C GLY A 200 2.90 13.85 10.47
N GLN A 201 2.19 13.18 9.56
CA GLN A 201 2.27 13.56 8.15
C GLN A 201 0.98 14.28 7.81
N GLY A 202 1.08 15.57 7.52
CA GLY A 202 0.02 16.30 6.83
C GLY A 202 -0.10 15.78 5.40
N LEU A 203 -0.47 16.65 4.47
CA LEU A 203 -0.53 16.31 3.06
C LEU A 203 0.81 15.73 2.56
N SER A 204 0.73 14.55 1.96
CA SER A 204 1.82 13.89 1.25
C SER A 204 1.45 13.67 -0.21
N LEU A 205 2.44 13.72 -1.11
CA LEU A 205 2.26 13.46 -2.52
C LEU A 205 3.42 12.64 -3.08
N ARG A 206 3.12 11.55 -3.79
CA ARG A 206 4.12 10.69 -4.44
C ARG A 206 3.65 10.17 -5.78
N TRP A 207 4.58 9.81 -6.64
CA TRP A 207 4.31 9.09 -7.88
C TRP A 207 4.59 7.60 -7.73
N ILE A 208 3.78 6.78 -8.41
CA ILE A 208 4.02 5.34 -8.57
C ILE A 208 3.86 4.90 -10.02
N PHE A 209 4.55 3.81 -10.36
CA PHE A 209 4.26 3.03 -11.54
C PHE A 209 3.09 2.11 -11.20
N TYR A 210 1.94 2.35 -11.81
CA TYR A 210 0.70 1.68 -11.45
C TYR A 210 0.41 0.49 -12.38
N ARG A 211 0.48 0.73 -13.70
CA ARG A 211 0.17 -0.28 -14.72
C ARG A 211 1.04 -0.13 -15.96
N GLY A 212 1.38 -1.23 -16.62
CA GLY A 212 2.10 -1.24 -17.90
C GLY A 212 3.12 -2.37 -18.01
N PRO A 213 3.92 -2.40 -19.09
CA PRO A 213 5.05 -3.31 -19.22
C PRO A 213 6.04 -3.16 -18.05
N ALA A 214 6.65 -4.27 -17.65
CA ALA A 214 7.59 -4.28 -16.53
C ALA A 214 8.80 -3.35 -16.77
N GLY A 215 9.30 -2.77 -15.68
CA GLY A 215 10.59 -2.08 -15.66
C GLY A 215 10.54 -0.56 -15.87
N ALA A 216 9.39 0.10 -15.76
CA ALA A 216 9.36 1.53 -15.56
C ALA A 216 9.87 1.89 -14.15
N THR A 217 10.75 2.87 -14.04
CA THR A 217 11.30 3.34 -12.74
C THR A 217 11.05 4.83 -12.55
N LEU A 218 10.85 5.25 -11.30
CA LEU A 218 10.56 6.63 -10.91
C LEU A 218 11.63 7.16 -9.96
N GLU A 219 12.11 8.38 -10.22
CA GLU A 219 13.06 9.08 -9.35
C GLU A 219 12.63 10.54 -9.12
N PRO A 220 12.50 11.00 -7.86
CA PRO A 220 12.58 10.21 -6.63
C PRO A 220 11.34 9.29 -6.44
N ALA A 221 11.52 8.19 -5.71
CA ALA A 221 10.44 7.27 -5.35
C ALA A 221 9.75 7.65 -4.01
N THR A 222 10.27 8.64 -3.30
CA THR A 222 9.79 9.08 -1.99
C THR A 222 8.66 10.11 -2.11
N ALA A 223 7.78 10.14 -1.12
CA ALA A 223 6.77 11.19 -1.00
C ALA A 223 7.39 12.54 -0.62
N VAL A 224 6.81 13.61 -1.14
CA VAL A 224 6.98 14.98 -0.65
C VAL A 224 5.88 15.26 0.36
N VAL A 225 6.20 15.94 1.46
CA VAL A 225 5.25 16.22 2.55
C VAL A 225 5.12 17.72 2.83
N GLY A 226 3.95 18.14 3.28
CA GLY A 226 3.63 19.50 3.70
C GLY A 226 2.39 19.55 4.59
N TYR A 227 2.11 20.71 5.16
CA TYR A 227 0.92 20.93 5.98
C TYR A 227 0.42 22.36 5.77
N GLU A 228 -0.90 22.53 5.67
CA GLU A 228 -1.60 23.81 5.40
C GLU A 228 -1.09 24.59 4.16
N LYS A 229 -0.37 23.91 3.27
CA LYS A 229 0.13 24.47 2.02
C LYS A 229 0.05 23.42 0.91
N PRO A 230 -0.07 23.85 -0.35
CA PRO A 230 0.03 22.93 -1.48
C PRO A 230 1.36 22.17 -1.46
N VAL A 231 1.30 20.89 -1.83
CA VAL A 231 2.47 20.02 -1.98
C VAL A 231 2.65 19.71 -3.45
N GLU A 232 3.85 19.97 -3.97
CA GLU A 232 4.22 19.61 -5.34
C GLU A 232 5.18 18.43 -5.32
N ALA A 233 4.95 17.46 -6.20
CA ALA A 233 5.86 16.34 -6.41
C ALA A 233 6.20 16.19 -7.88
N THR A 234 7.49 16.26 -8.16
CA THR A 234 8.07 16.02 -9.49
C THR A 234 8.84 14.71 -9.49
N ALA A 235 8.61 13.87 -10.49
CA ALA A 235 9.33 12.60 -10.69
C ALA A 235 9.75 12.43 -12.14
N THR A 236 10.95 11.90 -12.35
CA THR A 236 11.43 11.43 -13.66
C THR A 236 11.11 9.95 -13.79
N VAL A 237 10.31 9.60 -14.79
CA VAL A 237 10.04 8.22 -15.20
C VAL A 237 11.08 7.80 -16.24
N ARG A 238 11.59 6.57 -16.14
CA ARG A 238 12.40 5.92 -17.18
C ARG A 238 11.72 4.64 -17.64
N PHE A 239 11.50 4.48 -18.94
CA PHE A 239 10.80 3.33 -19.52
C PHE A 239 11.79 2.36 -20.18
N LYS A 240 11.68 1.05 -19.92
CA LYS A 240 12.57 0.05 -20.55
C LYS A 240 12.11 -0.43 -21.92
N SER A 241 10.83 -0.25 -22.25
CA SER A 241 10.23 -0.73 -23.50
C SER A 241 9.13 0.20 -23.99
N ALA A 242 8.76 0.06 -25.25
CA ALA A 242 7.56 0.68 -25.79
C ALA A 242 6.31 0.03 -25.18
N GLY A 243 5.23 0.81 -25.08
CA GLY A 243 3.97 0.32 -24.55
C GLY A 243 3.14 1.41 -23.88
N VAL A 244 2.03 0.99 -23.29
CA VAL A 244 1.11 1.88 -22.56
C VAL A 244 1.33 1.71 -21.07
N TYR A 245 1.65 2.81 -20.40
CA TYR A 245 1.90 2.90 -18.98
C TYR A 245 0.84 3.77 -18.32
N VAL A 246 0.50 3.47 -17.08
CA VAL A 246 -0.27 4.34 -16.18
C VAL A 246 0.61 4.66 -14.99
N LEU A 247 0.90 5.95 -14.84
CA LEU A 247 1.63 6.50 -13.71
C LEU A 247 0.60 7.18 -12.82
N ARG A 248 0.62 6.89 -11.52
CA ARG A 248 -0.36 7.42 -10.58
C ARG A 248 0.32 8.33 -9.59
N ALA A 249 -0.15 9.56 -9.49
CA ALA A 249 0.14 10.41 -8.35
C ALA A 249 -0.87 10.12 -7.23
N ILE A 250 -0.38 9.95 -6.01
CA ILE A 250 -1.19 9.66 -4.82
C ILE A 250 -0.99 10.80 -3.83
N ALA A 251 -2.08 11.52 -3.57
CA ALA A 251 -2.15 12.50 -2.48
C ALA A 251 -2.79 11.84 -1.27
N SER A 252 -2.18 11.96 -0.09
CA SER A 252 -2.73 11.43 1.17
C SER A 252 -2.56 12.43 2.30
N ASP A 253 -3.61 12.64 3.08
CA ASP A 253 -3.57 13.40 4.34
C ASP A 253 -3.26 12.50 5.57
N GLY A 254 -2.91 11.23 5.33
CA GLY A 254 -2.69 10.21 6.35
C GLY A 254 -3.96 9.47 6.80
N SER A 255 -5.14 9.83 6.29
CA SER A 255 -6.42 9.18 6.57
C SER A 255 -7.23 8.86 5.31
N LEU A 256 -7.29 9.80 4.37
CA LEU A 256 -7.92 9.69 3.05
C LEU A 256 -6.88 9.87 1.95
N GLU A 257 -7.22 9.36 0.76
CA GLU A 257 -6.36 9.46 -0.43
C GLU A 257 -7.15 9.90 -1.65
N SER A 258 -6.46 10.58 -2.56
CA SER A 258 -6.91 10.90 -3.92
C SER A 258 -5.84 10.54 -4.93
N PHE A 259 -6.27 10.16 -6.13
CA PHE A 259 -5.39 9.71 -7.20
C PHE A 259 -5.51 10.59 -8.44
N HIS A 260 -4.38 10.77 -9.14
CA HIS A 260 -4.34 11.31 -10.49
C HIS A 260 -3.57 10.36 -11.39
N ASP A 261 -4.25 9.79 -12.38
CA ASP A 261 -3.66 8.84 -13.32
C ASP A 261 -3.24 9.53 -14.62
N VAL A 262 -2.02 9.23 -15.07
CA VAL A 262 -1.47 9.70 -16.33
C VAL A 262 -1.18 8.49 -17.21
N THR A 263 -1.94 8.35 -18.30
CA THR A 263 -1.62 7.40 -19.35
C THR A 263 -0.47 7.93 -20.20
N VAL A 264 0.61 7.16 -20.31
CA VAL A 264 1.77 7.48 -21.14
C VAL A 264 1.93 6.39 -22.20
N THR A 265 1.86 6.79 -23.47
CA THR A 265 2.17 5.90 -24.60
C THR A 265 3.60 6.14 -25.03
N VAL A 266 4.45 5.13 -24.86
CA VAL A 266 5.86 5.14 -25.29
C VAL A 266 5.94 4.44 -26.64
N LYS A 267 6.40 5.17 -27.67
CA LYS A 267 6.59 4.67 -29.03
C LYS A 267 8.05 4.40 -29.35
#